data_AF-L8GD37-F1
#
_entry.id   AF-L8GD37-F1
#
_cell.length_a   1.000
_cell.length_b   1.000
_cell.length_c   1.000
_cell.angle_alpha   90.00
_cell.angle_beta   90.00
_cell.angle_gamma   90.00
#
_symmetry.space_group_name_H-M   'P 1'
#
loop_
_entity.id
_entity.type
_entity.pdbx_description
1 polymer ?
#
loop_
_entity_poly.entity_id
_entity_poly.type
_entity_poly.pdbx_seq_one_letter_code
_entity_poly.pdbx_strand_id
1 'polypeptide(L)'
;MHHGHHHHHHAVTISTESKVHLKSHHGKFLCAEPSGKVVADRSDCKEWETWTMRTTNGRATFQSAHGKYLCAEPSGKLVADRSSPSDWEHFHVVHQGAH
;
A
#
# COMPACT_ATOMS: atom_id res chain seq x y z
N MET A 1 -21.33 44.37 -17.32
CA MET A 1 -21.19 43.11 -18.08
C MET A 1 -20.10 42.29 -17.40
N HIS A 2 -20.48 41.15 -16.80
CA HIS A 2 -19.60 40.31 -15.97
C HIS A 2 -18.51 39.65 -16.83
N HIS A 3 -17.23 39.81 -16.45
CA HIS A 3 -16.14 39.01 -16.99
C HIS A 3 -15.92 37.82 -16.05
N GLY A 4 -16.19 36.62 -16.55
CA GLY A 4 -16.09 35.37 -15.81
C GLY A 4 -14.63 35.02 -15.49
N HIS A 5 -14.34 34.81 -14.22
CA HIS A 5 -13.13 34.11 -13.79
C HIS A 5 -13.31 32.63 -14.14
N HIS A 6 -12.52 32.15 -15.10
CA HIS A 6 -12.36 30.73 -15.35
C HIS A 6 -11.49 30.15 -14.23
N HIS A 7 -12.14 29.54 -13.24
CA HIS A 7 -11.47 28.70 -12.26
C HIS A 7 -11.02 27.42 -12.96
N HIS A 8 -9.74 27.36 -13.35
CA HIS A 8 -9.09 26.11 -13.71
C HIS A 8 -8.96 25.27 -12.43
N HIS A 9 -9.86 24.30 -12.25
CA HIS A 9 -9.70 23.25 -11.26
C HIS A 9 -8.55 22.34 -11.73
N HIS A 10 -7.31 22.69 -11.37
CA HIS A 10 -6.23 21.71 -11.37
C HIS A 10 -6.55 20.71 -10.25
N ALA A 11 -7.03 19.53 -10.62
CA ALA A 11 -7.04 18.39 -9.72
C ALA A 11 -5.58 18.08 -9.38
N VAL A 12 -5.11 18.60 -8.24
CA VAL A 12 -3.83 18.18 -7.67
C VAL A 12 -4.06 16.77 -7.16
N THR A 13 -3.62 15.76 -7.92
CA THR A 13 -3.54 14.39 -7.43
C THR A 13 -2.44 14.36 -6.36
N ILE A 14 -2.81 14.62 -5.11
CA ILE A 14 -1.89 14.52 -3.97
C ILE A 14 -1.64 13.03 -3.75
N SER A 15 -0.54 12.51 -4.28
CA SER A 15 -0.02 11.20 -3.90
C SER A 15 0.55 11.34 -2.49
N THR A 16 -0.14 10.79 -1.48
CA THR A 16 0.39 10.73 -0.12
C THR A 16 1.24 9.46 0.04
N GLU A 17 2.43 9.63 0.60
CA GLU A 17 3.29 8.52 1.01
C GLU A 17 3.28 8.44 2.54
N SER A 18 3.16 7.22 3.08
CA SER A 18 3.19 6.99 4.53
C SER A 18 3.84 5.66 4.86
N LYS A 19 4.59 5.61 5.96
CA LYS A 19 5.11 4.36 6.51
C LYS A 19 4.02 3.71 7.35
N VAL A 20 3.73 2.44 7.09
CA VAL A 20 2.67 1.69 7.75
C VAL A 20 3.16 0.30 8.15
N HIS A 21 2.46 -0.28 9.13
CA HIS A 21 2.61 -1.68 9.52
C HIS A 21 1.26 -2.37 9.39
N LEU A 22 1.25 -3.59 8.85
CA LEU A 22 0.05 -4.39 8.70
C LEU A 22 0.07 -5.48 9.77
N LYS A 23 -0.83 -5.41 10.74
CA LYS A 23 -0.91 -6.37 11.85
C LYS A 23 -2.08 -7.32 11.62
N SER A 24 -1.81 -8.62 11.64
CA SER A 24 -2.83 -9.65 11.57
C SER A 24 -3.64 -9.70 12.87
N HIS A 25 -4.81 -10.34 12.81
CA HIS A 25 -5.63 -10.61 13.98
C HIS A 25 -4.87 -11.37 15.09
N HIS A 26 -3.89 -12.19 14.72
CA HIS A 26 -3.04 -12.93 15.67
C HIS A 26 -1.95 -12.07 16.33
N GLY A 27 -1.99 -10.76 16.10
CA GLY A 27 -1.04 -9.81 16.66
C GLY A 27 0.36 -9.87 16.03
N LYS A 28 0.50 -10.52 14.87
CA LYS A 28 1.76 -10.64 14.12
C LYS A 28 1.80 -9.66 12.95
N PHE A 29 2.98 -9.15 12.63
CA PHE A 29 3.16 -8.19 11.54
C PHE A 29 3.44 -8.89 10.21
N LEU A 30 2.91 -8.30 9.14
CA LEU A 30 3.18 -8.71 7.76
C LEU A 30 4.60 -8.30 7.39
N CYS A 31 5.44 -9.29 7.13
CA CYS A 31 6.85 -9.20 6.82
C CYS A 31 7.11 -9.56 5.36
N ALA A 32 7.89 -8.75 4.66
CA ALA A 32 8.45 -9.09 3.35
C ALA A 32 9.85 -9.66 3.52
N GLU A 33 10.04 -10.92 3.16
CA GLU A 33 11.37 -11.54 3.16
C GLU A 33 12.15 -11.13 1.89
N PRO A 34 13.50 -11.11 1.93
CA PRO A 34 14.33 -10.81 0.76
C PRO A 34 14.07 -11.73 -0.44
N SER A 35 13.54 -12.94 -0.19
CA SER A 35 13.13 -13.91 -1.22
C SER A 35 11.87 -13.50 -1.99
N GLY A 36 11.18 -12.43 -1.57
CA GLY A 36 9.88 -12.02 -2.08
C GLY A 36 8.70 -12.77 -1.46
N LYS A 37 8.95 -13.65 -0.49
CA LYS A 37 7.89 -14.28 0.29
C LYS A 37 7.30 -13.28 1.29
N VAL A 38 5.98 -13.31 1.45
CA VAL A 38 5.28 -12.52 2.46
C VAL A 38 4.72 -13.45 3.52
N VAL A 39 5.00 -13.15 4.80
CA VAL A 39 4.54 -13.92 5.97
C VAL A 39 3.98 -12.99 7.04
N ALA A 40 3.11 -13.49 7.91
CA ALA A 40 2.53 -12.71 9.01
C ALA A 40 2.81 -13.38 10.37
N ASP A 41 4.08 -13.54 10.72
CA ASP A 41 4.54 -14.34 11.88
C ASP A 41 5.47 -13.57 12.84
N ARG A 42 5.85 -12.33 12.51
CA ARG A 42 6.79 -11.52 13.31
C ARG A 42 6.09 -10.79 14.45
N SER A 43 6.68 -10.79 15.64
CA SER A 43 6.12 -10.12 16.83
C SER A 43 6.49 -8.64 16.90
N ASP A 44 7.64 -8.26 16.35
CA ASP A 44 8.15 -6.89 16.35
C ASP A 44 8.00 -6.27 14.97
N CYS A 45 7.78 -4.96 14.92
CA CYS A 45 7.77 -4.20 13.68
C CYS A 45 9.14 -3.53 13.49
N LYS A 46 9.96 -4.10 12.60
CA LYS A 46 11.26 -3.56 12.19
C LYS A 46 11.19 -3.24 10.69
N GLU A 47 12.35 -3.19 10.05
CA GLU A 47 12.50 -2.79 8.66
C GLU A 47 11.64 -3.63 7.70
N TRP A 48 11.63 -4.96 7.84
CA TRP A 48 10.94 -5.85 6.90
C TRP A 48 9.42 -5.89 7.08
N GLU A 49 8.94 -5.45 8.25
CA GLU A 49 7.52 -5.27 8.57
C GLU A 49 7.03 -3.84 8.28
N THR A 50 7.91 -2.96 7.84
CA THR A 50 7.59 -1.58 7.48
C THR A 50 7.31 -1.50 5.98
N TRP A 51 6.11 -1.05 5.64
CA TRP A 51 5.67 -0.85 4.28
C TRP A 51 5.54 0.63 3.95
N THR A 52 5.96 1.01 2.76
CA THR A 52 5.72 2.34 2.22
C THR A 52 4.40 2.28 1.45
N MET A 53 3.34 2.82 2.06
CA MET A 53 2.04 2.94 1.41
C MET A 53 2.01 4.21 0.58
N ARG A 54 1.60 4.09 -0.68
CA ARG A 54 1.30 5.22 -1.56
C ARG A 54 -0.13 5.12 -2.02
N THR A 55 -0.91 6.19 -1.86
CA THR A 55 -2.29 6.24 -2.36
C THR A 55 -2.41 7.14 -3.58
N THR A 56 -2.96 6.59 -4.65
CA THR A 56 -3.21 7.31 -5.90
C THR A 56 -4.58 6.89 -6.44
N ASN A 57 -5.45 7.85 -6.78
CA ASN A 57 -6.78 7.58 -7.34
C ASN A 57 -7.63 6.59 -6.52
N GLY A 58 -7.58 6.67 -5.19
CA GLY A 58 -8.36 5.80 -4.29
C GLY A 58 -7.83 4.37 -4.15
N ARG A 59 -6.67 4.05 -4.74
CA ARG A 59 -5.98 2.76 -4.58
C ARG A 59 -4.67 2.96 -3.84
N ALA A 60 -4.22 1.92 -3.14
CA ALA A 60 -2.97 1.89 -2.41
C ALA A 60 -2.02 0.85 -2.99
N THR A 61 -0.74 1.20 -3.07
CA THR A 61 0.36 0.24 -3.29
C THR A 61 1.21 0.18 -2.03
N PHE A 62 1.76 -0.99 -1.71
CA PHE A 62 2.64 -1.19 -0.55
C PHE A 62 4.01 -1.65 -1.03
N GLN A 63 5.03 -0.82 -0.83
CA GLN A 63 6.41 -1.16 -1.15
C GLN A 63 7.16 -1.63 0.12
N SER A 64 7.81 -2.78 0.05
CA SER A 64 8.66 -3.33 1.11
C SER A 64 9.97 -2.56 1.23
N ALA A 65 10.71 -2.80 2.32
CA ALA A 65 12.07 -2.28 2.50
C ALA A 65 13.05 -2.72 1.40
N HIS A 66 12.75 -3.83 0.71
CA HIS A 66 13.55 -4.34 -0.41
C HIS A 66 13.19 -3.71 -1.76
N GLY A 67 12.33 -2.68 -1.76
CA GLY A 67 11.91 -1.98 -2.98
C GLY A 67 10.91 -2.77 -3.83
N LYS A 68 10.35 -3.86 -3.30
CA LYS A 68 9.38 -4.72 -3.99
C LYS A 68 7.95 -4.43 -3.55
N TYR A 69 6.98 -4.66 -4.42
CA TYR A 69 5.58 -4.34 -4.15
C TYR A 69 4.78 -5.56 -3.70
N LEU A 70 3.93 -5.38 -2.69
CA LEU A 70 2.96 -6.38 -2.29
C LEU A 70 2.01 -6.67 -3.46
N CYS A 71 1.88 -7.93 -3.83
CA CYS A 71 1.12 -8.42 -4.96
C CYS A 71 0.13 -9.47 -4.46
N ALA A 72 -1.14 -9.32 -4.82
CA ALA A 72 -2.17 -10.34 -4.62
C ALA A 72 -2.31 -11.19 -5.89
N GLU A 73 -1.77 -12.40 -5.86
CA GLU A 73 -1.88 -13.32 -6.98
C GLU A 73 -3.33 -13.83 -7.13
N PRO A 74 -3.75 -14.26 -8.33
CA PRO A 74 -5.09 -14.84 -8.55
C PRO A 74 -5.41 -16.06 -7.65
N SER A 75 -4.38 -16.73 -7.15
CA SER A 75 -4.50 -17.83 -6.19
C SER A 75 -4.90 -17.39 -4.77
N GLY A 76 -4.91 -16.08 -4.50
CA GLY A 76 -5.08 -15.51 -3.16
C GLY A 76 -3.78 -15.41 -2.36
N LYS A 77 -2.65 -15.86 -2.92
CA LYS A 77 -1.34 -15.74 -2.27
C LYS A 77 -0.83 -14.30 -2.34
N LEU A 78 -0.23 -13.85 -1.23
CA LEU A 78 0.51 -12.59 -1.18
C LEU A 78 2.01 -12.85 -1.40
N VAL A 79 2.62 -12.06 -2.30
CA VAL A 79 4.06 -12.06 -2.56
C VAL A 79 4.57 -10.62 -2.68
N ALA A 80 5.89 -10.42 -2.57
CA ALA A 80 6.54 -9.13 -2.67
C ALA A 80 7.81 -9.21 -3.52
N ASP A 81 7.67 -9.52 -4.81
CA ASP A 81 8.78 -9.77 -5.74
C ASP A 81 8.80 -8.85 -6.98
N ARG A 82 7.73 -8.09 -7.21
CA ARG A 82 7.60 -7.15 -8.33
C ARG A 82 8.33 -5.84 -8.04
N SER A 83 9.12 -5.34 -9.01
CA SER A 83 9.85 -4.06 -8.91
C SER A 83 9.02 -2.85 -9.31
N SER A 84 7.83 -3.04 -9.86
CA SER A 84 6.92 -1.96 -10.25
C SER A 84 5.48 -2.43 -10.09
N PRO A 85 4.58 -1.58 -9.58
CA PRO A 85 3.19 -1.93 -9.41
C PRO A 85 2.44 -1.85 -10.74
N SER A 86 1.70 -2.90 -11.04
CA SER A 86 0.65 -3.00 -12.05
C SER A 86 -0.66 -3.38 -11.35
N ASP A 87 -1.63 -3.95 -12.05
CA ASP A 87 -2.98 -4.17 -11.52
C ASP A 87 -3.03 -4.98 -10.20
N TRP A 88 -2.16 -5.98 -10.02
CA TRP A 88 -2.20 -6.87 -8.85
C TRP A 88 -1.56 -6.30 -7.58
N GLU A 89 -0.84 -5.18 -7.72
CA GLU A 89 -0.21 -4.48 -6.60
C GLU A 89 -1.07 -3.33 -6.05
N HIS A 90 -2.24 -3.10 -6.65
CA HIS A 90 -3.18 -2.07 -6.23
C HIS A 90 -4.29 -2.64 -5.34
N PHE A 91 -4.40 -2.09 -4.14
CA PHE A 91 -5.39 -2.48 -3.13
C PHE A 91 -6.37 -1.34 -2.86
N HIS A 92 -7.60 -1.68 -2.46
CA HIS A 92 -8.51 -0.71 -1.88
C HIS A 92 -8.35 -0.70 -0.36
N VAL A 93 -8.12 0.47 0.22
CA VAL A 93 -8.10 0.64 1.69
C VAL A 93 -9.52 0.96 2.13
N VAL A 94 -10.13 0.03 2.87
CA VAL A 94 -11.49 0.18 3.40
C VAL A 94 -11.42 0.38 4.90
N HIS A 95 -11.85 1.55 5.37
CA HIS A 95 -12.04 1.79 6.80
C HIS A 95 -13.37 1.17 7.22
N GLN A 96 -13.31 0.00 7.87
CA GLN A 96 -14.44 -0.49 8.64
C GLN A 96 -14.43 0.25 9.98
N GLY A 97 -15.47 1.05 10.24
CA GLY A 97 -15.53 1.94 11.40
C GLY A 97 -15.26 1.21 12.73
N ALA A 98 -14.88 2.00 13.76
CA ALA A 98 -14.71 1.46 15.10
C ALA A 98 -16.03 0.88 15.60
N HIS A 99 -16.10 -0.44 15.75
CA HIS A 99 -17.11 -1.10 16.56
C HIS A 99 -16.67 -1.10 18.02
#